data_AF-A0A925D4V3-F1
#
_entry.id   AF-A0A925D4V3-F1
#
_cell.length_a   1.000
_cell.length_b   1.000
_cell.length_c   1.000
_cell.angle_alpha   90.00
_cell.angle_beta   90.00
_cell.angle_gamma   90.00
#
_symmetry.space_group_name_H-M   'P 1'
#
loop_
_entity.id
_entity.type
_entity.pdbx_description
1 polymer ?
#
loop_
_entity_poly.entity_id
_entity_poly.type
_entity_poly.pdbx_seq_one_letter_code
_entity_poly.pdbx_strand_id
1 'polypeptide(L)'
;MPLRPCRSAFTLLEILIVVVTLAVLAGAVIPHFESAIEDAKLSTMLENQHELNLAVQRYKAEHGGVLPAVRRLTTRTDYSGVVNSAGKYGPYVYAIPVNPLNSSRKVVRVASLKGVDLLDYDGWVFDTSSGEIAGGLATSPVGAVDAEEIVDAEAIVDEEAIADAKATADP
;
A
#
# COMPACT_ATOMS: atom_id res chain seq x y z
N MET A 1 -26.98 63.90 -29.65
CA MET A 1 -25.76 63.75 -30.45
C MET A 1 -25.15 62.39 -30.11
N PRO A 2 -25.18 61.37 -30.99
CA PRO A 2 -24.67 60.04 -30.64
C PRO A 2 -23.15 59.95 -30.85
N LEU A 3 -22.43 59.52 -29.81
CA LEU A 3 -20.99 59.25 -29.88
C LEU A 3 -20.76 57.95 -30.65
N ARG A 4 -19.99 58.01 -31.73
CA ARG A 4 -19.63 56.82 -32.52
C ARG A 4 -18.68 55.94 -31.71
N PRO A 5 -18.96 54.63 -31.56
CA PRO A 5 -18.02 53.72 -30.92
C PRO A 5 -16.79 53.52 -31.83
N CYS A 6 -15.60 53.75 -31.27
CA CYS A 6 -14.33 53.44 -31.92
C CYS A 6 -14.21 51.92 -32.04
N ARG A 7 -14.03 51.40 -33.26
CA ARG A 7 -13.77 49.98 -33.48
C ARG A 7 -12.30 49.72 -33.21
N SER A 8 -12.00 49.00 -32.11
CA SER A 8 -10.66 48.48 -31.86
C SER A 8 -10.32 47.45 -32.93
N ALA A 9 -9.30 47.74 -33.74
CA ALA A 9 -8.76 46.80 -34.70
C ALA A 9 -7.65 45.97 -34.02
N PHE A 10 -7.88 44.67 -33.90
CA PHE A 10 -6.90 43.71 -33.39
C PHE A 10 -5.66 43.71 -34.30
N THR A 11 -4.47 43.94 -33.73
CA THR A 11 -3.24 43.89 -34.51
C THR A 11 -2.68 42.46 -34.53
N LEU A 12 -2.05 42.06 -35.63
CA LEU A 12 -1.36 40.76 -35.72
C LEU A 12 -0.26 40.63 -34.66
N LEU A 13 0.37 41.75 -34.30
CA LEU A 13 1.41 41.82 -33.27
C LEU A 13 0.88 41.43 -31.89
N GLU A 14 -0.35 41.82 -31.58
CA GLU A 14 -1.00 41.53 -30.30
C GLU A 14 -1.29 40.04 -30.14
N ILE A 15 -1.72 39.36 -31.21
CA ILE A 15 -1.85 37.90 -31.19
C ILE A 15 -0.47 37.23 -31.17
N LEU A 16 0.52 37.77 -31.90
CA LEU A 16 1.87 37.20 -31.98
C LEU A 16 2.56 37.15 -30.62
N ILE A 17 2.56 38.25 -29.87
CA ILE A 17 3.21 38.28 -28.55
C ILE A 17 2.50 37.36 -27.56
N VAL A 18 1.17 37.25 -27.64
CA VAL A 18 0.39 36.35 -26.78
C VAL A 18 0.74 34.89 -27.06
N VAL A 19 0.78 34.45 -28.33
CA VAL A 19 1.14 33.05 -28.62
C VAL A 19 2.60 32.73 -28.29
N VAL A 20 3.52 33.69 -28.47
CA VAL A 20 4.94 33.51 -28.10
C VAL A 20 5.09 33.38 -26.58
N THR A 21 4.43 34.24 -25.81
CA THR A 21 4.48 34.17 -24.34
C THR A 21 3.81 32.92 -23.80
N LEU A 22 2.66 32.50 -24.37
CA LEU A 22 2.02 31.23 -24.01
C LEU A 22 2.90 30.02 -24.34
N ALA A 23 3.62 30.03 -25.47
CA ALA A 23 4.53 28.95 -25.83
C ALA A 23 5.70 28.81 -24.84
N VAL A 24 6.29 29.93 -24.40
CA VAL A 24 7.38 29.93 -23.40
C VAL A 24 6.87 29.44 -22.04
N LEU A 25 5.72 29.94 -21.58
CA LEU A 25 5.14 29.52 -20.30
C LEU A 25 4.75 28.03 -20.31
N ALA A 26 4.11 27.55 -21.38
CA ALA A 26 3.73 26.15 -21.49
C ALA A 26 4.96 25.23 -21.49
N GLY A 27 6.05 25.62 -22.15
CA GLY A 27 7.29 24.83 -22.18
C GLY A 27 7.99 24.72 -20.83
N ALA A 28 7.93 25.75 -19.99
CA ALA A 28 8.59 25.76 -18.68
C ALA A 28 7.79 25.06 -17.57
N VAL A 29 6.47 24.92 -17.73
CA VAL A 29 5.57 24.45 -16.67
C VAL A 29 5.51 22.91 -16.56
N ILE A 30 5.64 22.18 -17.67
CA ILE A 30 5.54 20.72 -17.71
C ILE A 30 6.62 19.99 -16.86
N PRO A 31 7.93 20.32 -16.93
CA PRO A 31 8.97 19.49 -16.30
C PRO A 31 8.96 19.51 -14.76
N HIS A 32 8.27 20.47 -14.12
CA HIS A 32 8.29 20.59 -12.67
C HIS A 32 7.29 19.66 -11.96
N PHE A 33 6.31 19.09 -12.66
CA PHE A 33 5.28 18.29 -12.01
C PHE A 33 5.71 16.85 -11.70
N GLU A 34 6.64 16.29 -12.45
CA GLU A 34 7.01 14.87 -12.32
C GLU A 34 7.70 14.57 -10.98
N SER A 35 8.69 15.36 -10.59
CA SER A 35 9.41 15.16 -9.32
C SER A 35 8.50 15.31 -8.09
N ALA A 36 7.60 16.31 -8.12
CA ALA A 36 6.65 16.52 -7.03
C ALA A 36 5.67 15.36 -6.87
N ILE A 37 5.31 14.69 -7.96
CA ILE A 37 4.45 13.49 -7.94
C ILE A 37 5.22 12.30 -7.35
N GLU A 38 6.49 12.11 -7.72
CA GLU A 38 7.33 11.04 -7.18
C GLU A 38 7.52 11.19 -5.67
N ASP A 39 7.85 12.39 -5.20
CA ASP A 39 7.98 12.69 -3.76
C ASP A 39 6.67 12.44 -3.01
N ALA A 40 5.54 12.83 -3.58
CA ALA A 40 4.22 12.59 -3.00
C ALA A 40 3.90 11.09 -2.91
N LYS A 41 4.27 10.30 -3.93
CA LYS A 41 4.10 8.84 -3.91
C LYS A 41 4.97 8.19 -2.84
N LEU A 42 6.23 8.60 -2.70
CA LEU A 42 7.14 8.08 -1.66
C LEU A 42 6.63 8.42 -0.25
N SER A 43 6.21 9.67 -0.02
CA SER A 43 5.63 10.07 1.27
C SER A 43 4.38 9.25 1.61
N THR A 44 3.50 9.01 0.62
CA THR A 44 2.29 8.20 0.81
C THR A 44 2.63 6.74 1.08
N MET A 45 3.65 6.18 0.41
CA MET A 45 4.12 4.82 0.65
C MET A 45 4.61 4.64 2.09
N LEU A 46 5.45 5.57 2.56
CA LEU A 46 6.00 5.53 3.92
C LEU A 46 4.92 5.63 4.99
N GLU A 47 3.93 6.50 4.80
CA GLU A 47 2.78 6.63 5.72
C GLU A 47 1.97 5.34 5.77
N ASN A 48 1.61 4.79 4.60
CA ASN A 48 0.88 3.51 4.51
C ASN A 48 1.67 2.36 5.16
N GLN A 49 2.99 2.32 4.95
CA GLN A 49 3.88 1.34 5.58
C GLN A 49 3.85 1.47 7.11
N HIS A 50 3.88 2.71 7.61
CA HIS A 50 3.83 2.98 9.04
C HIS A 50 2.48 2.54 9.64
N GLU A 51 1.36 2.85 9.00
CA GLU A 51 0.02 2.42 9.42
C GLU A 51 -0.08 0.88 9.49
N LEU A 52 0.45 0.18 8.49
CA LEU A 52 0.49 -1.28 8.47
C LEU A 52 1.33 -1.86 9.61
N ASN A 53 2.50 -1.27 9.88
CA ASN A 53 3.35 -1.68 11.00
C ASN A 53 2.65 -1.46 12.35
N LEU A 54 1.94 -0.34 12.52
CA LEU A 54 1.14 -0.09 13.72
C LEU A 54 0.02 -1.13 13.88
N ALA A 55 -0.64 -1.53 12.79
CA ALA A 55 -1.67 -2.56 12.81
C ALA A 55 -1.10 -3.92 13.25
N VAL A 56 0.08 -4.30 12.76
CA VAL A 56 0.78 -5.52 13.19
C VAL A 56 1.16 -5.46 14.67
N GLN A 57 1.67 -4.32 15.14
CA GLN A 57 2.02 -4.14 16.56
C GLN A 57 0.79 -4.24 17.47
N ARG A 58 -0.35 -3.66 17.07
CA ARG A 58 -1.63 -3.79 17.80
C ARG A 58 -2.08 -5.26 17.87
N TYR A 59 -2.03 -5.97 16.75
CA TYR A 59 -2.33 -7.40 16.72
C TYR A 59 -1.47 -8.19 17.70
N LYS A 60 -0.15 -7.95 17.64
CA LYS A 60 0.85 -8.61 18.49
C LYS A 60 0.59 -8.37 19.98
N ALA A 61 0.18 -7.15 20.34
CA ALA A 61 -0.14 -6.80 21.72
C ALA A 61 -1.39 -7.54 22.24
N GLU A 62 -2.40 -7.75 21.38
CA GLU A 62 -3.65 -8.41 21.75
C GLU A 62 -3.56 -9.94 21.74
N HIS A 63 -2.64 -10.51 20.94
CA HIS A 63 -2.50 -11.96 20.70
C HIS A 63 -1.24 -12.58 21.34
N GLY A 64 -0.79 -12.03 22.48
CA GLY A 64 0.29 -12.64 23.26
C GLY A 64 1.64 -12.71 22.55
N GLY A 65 1.93 -11.77 21.65
CA GLY A 65 3.22 -11.71 20.93
C GLY A 65 3.24 -12.45 19.59
N VAL A 66 2.15 -13.13 19.20
CA VAL A 66 2.05 -13.86 17.94
C VAL A 66 1.93 -12.90 16.76
N LEU A 67 2.66 -13.17 15.68
CA LEU A 67 2.59 -12.38 14.46
C LEU A 67 1.33 -12.72 13.63
N PRO A 68 0.66 -11.72 13.03
CA PRO A 68 -0.52 -11.96 12.23
C PRO A 68 -0.16 -12.56 10.87
N ALA A 69 -1.04 -13.43 10.36
CA ALA A 69 -1.16 -13.64 8.93
C ALA A 69 -1.88 -12.43 8.30
N VAL A 70 -1.61 -12.12 7.03
CA VAL A 70 -2.18 -10.97 6.31
C VAL A 70 -3.70 -10.89 6.45
N ARG A 71 -4.39 -12.04 6.34
CA ARG A 71 -5.86 -12.16 6.49
C ARG A 71 -6.37 -11.78 7.89
N ARG A 72 -5.55 -11.92 8.94
CA ARG A 72 -5.90 -11.59 10.33
C ARG A 72 -5.85 -10.09 10.62
N LEU A 73 -5.19 -9.30 9.76
CA LEU A 73 -5.17 -7.84 9.87
C LEU A 73 -6.48 -7.21 9.38
N THR A 74 -7.11 -7.81 8.35
CA THR A 74 -8.34 -7.31 7.72
C THR A 74 -9.62 -7.92 8.27
N THR A 75 -9.53 -8.97 9.08
CA THR A 75 -10.69 -9.69 9.63
C THR A 75 -10.71 -9.64 11.15
N ARG A 76 -11.89 -9.86 11.73
CA ARG A 76 -12.06 -10.05 13.17
C ARG A 76 -11.52 -11.41 13.61
N THR A 77 -10.94 -11.44 14.80
CA THR A 77 -10.30 -12.62 15.39
C THR A 77 -10.67 -12.78 16.87
N ASP A 78 -10.59 -14.01 17.36
CA ASP A 78 -10.60 -14.30 18.80
C ASP A 78 -9.20 -14.21 19.43
N TYR A 79 -9.06 -14.46 20.74
CA TYR A 79 -7.77 -14.37 21.42
C TYR A 79 -6.69 -15.31 20.87
N SER A 80 -7.07 -16.48 20.33
CA SER A 80 -6.17 -17.42 19.64
C SER A 80 -5.86 -17.01 18.20
N GLY A 81 -6.42 -15.89 17.74
CA GLY A 81 -6.29 -15.37 16.39
C GLY A 81 -7.16 -16.10 15.37
N VAL A 82 -8.02 -17.03 15.76
CA VAL A 82 -8.87 -17.74 14.81
C VAL A 82 -9.84 -16.73 14.20
N VAL A 83 -9.98 -16.77 12.88
CA VAL A 83 -10.82 -15.82 12.14
C VAL A 83 -12.28 -16.09 12.50
N ASN A 84 -12.94 -15.10 13.10
CA ASN A 84 -14.31 -15.21 13.56
C ASN A 84 -15.01 -13.87 13.38
N SER A 85 -16.13 -13.86 12.65
CA SER A 85 -16.93 -12.67 12.37
C SER A 85 -17.49 -12.00 13.64
N ALA A 86 -17.68 -12.76 14.72
CA ALA A 86 -18.07 -12.26 16.05
C ALA A 86 -16.86 -12.05 16.99
N GLY A 87 -15.64 -12.17 16.47
CA GLY A 87 -14.41 -12.00 17.22
C GLY A 87 -14.31 -10.64 17.92
N LYS A 88 -13.72 -10.63 19.11
CA LYS A 88 -13.56 -9.42 19.92
C LYS A 88 -12.47 -8.50 19.36
N TYR A 89 -11.45 -9.06 18.73
CA TYR A 89 -10.25 -8.35 18.29
C TYR A 89 -10.27 -8.09 16.78
N GLY A 90 -9.67 -6.98 16.35
CA GLY A 90 -9.69 -6.52 14.95
C GLY A 90 -11.06 -6.02 14.44
N PRO A 91 -11.18 -5.70 13.14
CA PRO A 91 -10.09 -5.65 12.16
C PRO A 91 -9.14 -4.48 12.46
N TYR A 92 -7.84 -4.68 12.22
CA TYR A 92 -6.81 -3.67 12.52
C TYR A 92 -6.60 -2.71 11.36
N VAL A 93 -6.90 -3.16 10.14
CA VAL A 93 -6.99 -2.35 8.92
C VAL A 93 -8.25 -2.74 8.16
N TYR A 94 -8.90 -1.76 7.52
CA TYR A 94 -10.09 -2.02 6.72
C TYR A 94 -9.77 -2.74 5.41
N ALA A 95 -8.68 -2.35 4.78
CA ALA A 95 -8.14 -2.97 3.58
C ALA A 95 -6.65 -2.67 3.53
N ILE A 96 -5.90 -3.54 2.85
CA ILE A 96 -4.48 -3.30 2.59
C ILE A 96 -4.38 -2.16 1.56
N PRO A 97 -3.67 -1.06 1.88
CA PRO A 97 -3.55 0.07 0.97
C PRO A 97 -2.83 -0.36 -0.31
N VAL A 98 -3.14 0.32 -1.40
CA VAL A 98 -2.41 0.15 -2.66
C VAL A 98 -1.04 0.80 -2.50
N ASN A 99 0.03 0.10 -2.88
CA ASN A 99 1.35 0.72 -2.94
C ASN A 99 1.37 1.75 -4.11
N PRO A 100 1.62 3.04 -3.82
CA PRO A 100 1.57 4.10 -4.83
C PRO A 100 2.69 4.03 -5.89
N LEU A 101 3.73 3.22 -5.67
CA LEU A 101 4.83 3.04 -6.62
C LEU A 101 4.51 2.04 -7.73
N ASN A 102 3.77 0.96 -7.41
CA ASN A 102 3.53 -0.16 -8.32
C ASN A 102 2.05 -0.55 -8.47
N SER A 103 1.14 0.20 -7.87
CA SER A 103 -0.32 -0.02 -7.92
C SER A 103 -0.77 -1.41 -7.44
N SER A 104 0.05 -2.13 -6.67
CA SER A 104 -0.24 -3.48 -6.19
C SER A 104 -0.65 -3.48 -4.71
N ARG A 105 -1.52 -4.42 -4.35
CA ARG A 105 -1.93 -4.72 -2.95
C ARG A 105 -1.37 -6.05 -2.46
N LYS A 106 -0.59 -6.74 -3.28
CA LYS A 106 -0.02 -8.04 -2.92
C LYS A 106 0.80 -7.90 -1.65
N VAL A 107 0.74 -8.91 -0.79
CA VAL A 107 1.61 -8.98 0.38
C VAL A 107 2.40 -10.26 0.29
N VAL A 108 3.66 -10.14 -0.08
CA VAL A 108 4.60 -11.26 -0.18
C VAL A 108 5.23 -11.50 1.17
N ARG A 109 5.32 -12.76 1.60
CA ARG A 109 5.92 -13.14 2.88
C ARG A 109 7.37 -13.54 2.66
N VAL A 110 8.28 -12.98 3.45
CA VAL A 110 9.70 -13.33 3.46
C VAL A 110 10.12 -13.73 4.87
N ALA A 111 11.11 -14.62 4.96
CA ALA A 111 11.61 -15.07 6.25
C ALA A 111 12.29 -13.95 7.05
N SER A 112 12.93 -13.00 6.36
CA SER A 112 13.59 -11.82 6.92
C SER A 112 13.68 -10.75 5.84
N LEU A 113 13.43 -9.48 6.16
CA LEU A 113 13.66 -8.37 5.22
C LEU A 113 15.16 -8.04 5.04
N LYS A 114 16.01 -8.42 6.00
CA LYS A 114 17.45 -8.20 5.89
C LYS A 114 18.02 -9.03 4.74
N GLY A 115 18.62 -8.35 3.76
CA GLY A 115 19.24 -8.99 2.59
C GLY A 115 18.27 -9.29 1.45
N VAL A 116 17.00 -8.86 1.55
CA VAL A 116 16.02 -8.93 0.46
C VAL A 116 16.16 -7.69 -0.40
N ASP A 117 16.28 -7.87 -1.71
CA ASP A 117 16.17 -6.76 -2.66
C ASP A 117 14.68 -6.44 -2.86
N LEU A 118 14.25 -5.26 -2.40
CA LEU A 118 12.85 -4.83 -2.52
C LEU A 118 12.46 -4.51 -3.96
N LEU A 119 13.43 -4.39 -4.88
CA LEU A 119 13.18 -4.19 -6.31
C LEU A 119 12.53 -5.41 -6.98
N ASP A 120 12.66 -6.60 -6.39
CA ASP A 120 12.09 -7.85 -6.91
C ASP A 120 10.60 -8.04 -6.56
N TYR A 121 10.04 -7.18 -5.70
CA TYR A 121 8.68 -7.36 -5.16
C TYR A 121 7.75 -6.22 -5.52
N ASP A 122 6.54 -6.57 -5.98
CA ASP A 122 5.40 -5.65 -6.12
C ASP A 122 4.52 -5.67 -4.86
N GLY A 123 3.89 -4.52 -4.54
CA GLY A 123 3.02 -4.39 -3.38
C GLY A 123 3.80 -4.24 -2.07
N TRP A 124 3.56 -5.12 -1.12
CA TRP A 124 4.11 -5.09 0.23
C TRP A 124 4.88 -6.38 0.54
N VAL A 125 5.94 -6.27 1.32
CA VAL A 125 6.75 -7.41 1.77
C VAL A 125 6.65 -7.50 3.29
N PHE A 126 6.17 -8.64 3.79
CA PHE A 126 5.99 -8.92 5.21
C PHE A 126 7.08 -9.87 5.72
N ASP A 127 7.80 -9.43 6.74
CA ASP A 127 8.78 -10.24 7.46
C ASP A 127 8.11 -11.14 8.49
N THR A 128 8.17 -12.45 8.28
CA THR A 128 7.58 -13.43 9.20
C THR A 128 8.39 -13.65 10.48
N SER A 129 9.64 -13.19 10.54
CA SER A 129 10.49 -13.29 11.74
C SER A 129 10.36 -12.07 12.65
N SER A 130 10.34 -10.87 12.07
CA SER A 130 10.30 -9.61 12.83
C SER A 130 8.89 -9.04 12.98
N GLY A 131 8.00 -9.32 12.02
CA GLY A 131 6.67 -8.70 11.92
C GLY A 131 6.69 -7.33 11.24
N GLU A 132 7.81 -6.94 10.63
CA GLU A 132 7.93 -5.68 9.92
C GLU A 132 7.36 -5.80 8.49
N ILE A 133 6.75 -4.71 8.01
CA ILE A 133 6.28 -4.55 6.63
C ILE A 133 7.13 -3.50 5.93
N ALA A 134 7.57 -3.83 4.73
CA ALA A 134 8.26 -2.94 3.80
C ALA A 134 7.45 -2.76 2.50
N GLY A 135 7.57 -1.59 1.87
CA GLY A 135 7.04 -1.36 0.52
C GLY A 135 7.94 -2.00 -0.53
N GLY A 136 7.36 -2.81 -1.41
CA GLY A 136 8.05 -3.30 -2.61
C GLY A 136 8.35 -2.14 -3.57
N LEU A 137 9.54 -2.14 -4.17
CA LEU A 137 10.06 -1.07 -5.01
C LEU A 137 10.09 -1.44 -6.51
N ALA A 138 9.53 -2.58 -6.88
CA ALA A 138 9.46 -3.00 -8.28
C ALA A 138 8.76 -1.95 -9.16
N THR A 139 9.45 -1.45 -10.19
CA THR A 139 8.98 -0.37 -11.08
C THR A 139 8.15 -0.88 -12.27
N SER A 140 8.18 -2.18 -12.50
CA SER A 140 7.26 -2.94 -13.35
C SER A 140 6.74 -4.10 -12.52
N PRO A 141 5.51 -4.58 -12.75
CA PRO A 141 5.05 -5.80 -12.11
C PRO A 141 6.05 -6.92 -12.45
N VAL A 142 6.84 -7.32 -11.46
CA VAL A 142 7.68 -8.52 -11.53
C VAL A 142 6.69 -9.68 -11.54
N GLY A 143 6.35 -10.12 -12.75
CA GLY A 143 5.32 -11.15 -12.94
C GLY A 143 3.89 -10.61 -13.11
N ALA A 144 3.51 -10.34 -14.36
CA ALA A 144 2.26 -10.89 -14.90
C ALA A 144 2.48 -12.31 -15.45
N VAL A 145 3.46 -13.03 -14.87
CA VAL A 145 3.69 -14.45 -15.04
C VAL A 145 3.34 -15.03 -13.69
N ASP A 146 2.32 -15.87 -13.70
CA ASP A 146 1.90 -16.74 -12.60
C ASP A 146 1.26 -16.03 -11.40
N ALA A 147 -0.03 -15.74 -11.55
CA ALA A 147 -0.96 -15.58 -10.43
C ALA A 147 -1.24 -16.93 -9.73
N GLU A 148 -0.21 -17.75 -9.50
CA GLU A 148 -0.17 -18.70 -8.39
C GLU A 148 0.48 -17.88 -7.26
N GLU A 149 -0.12 -17.52 -6.14
CA GLU A 149 -0.84 -18.38 -5.20
C GLU A 149 -1.48 -17.44 -4.14
N ILE A 150 -2.75 -17.10 -4.33
CA ILE A 150 -3.68 -17.06 -3.18
C ILE A 150 -4.56 -18.29 -3.34
N VAL A 151 -3.92 -19.46 -3.30
CA VAL A 151 -4.56 -20.75 -3.21
C VAL A 151 -3.77 -21.48 -2.12
N ASP A 152 -4.39 -21.56 -0.94
CA ASP A 152 -4.08 -22.51 0.12
C ASP A 152 -2.76 -22.35 0.89
N ALA A 153 -2.78 -21.45 1.89
CA ALA A 153 -2.14 -21.74 3.17
C ALA A 153 -3.18 -22.20 4.20
N GLU A 154 -4.05 -23.13 3.81
CA GLU A 154 -4.59 -24.19 4.67
C GLU A 154 -3.67 -25.42 4.53
N ALA A 155 -2.46 -25.32 5.08
CA ALA A 155 -1.50 -26.42 5.36
C ALA A 155 -0.22 -25.70 5.84
N ILE A 156 -0.02 -25.42 7.12
CA ILE A 156 0.30 -26.37 8.18
C ILE A 156 -0.54 -25.99 9.40
N VAL A 157 -1.74 -26.55 9.48
CA VAL A 157 -2.26 -26.97 10.78
C VAL A 157 -1.74 -28.39 10.90
N ASP A 158 -0.64 -28.58 11.64
CA ASP A 158 -0.39 -29.88 12.23
C ASP A 158 -1.59 -30.17 13.13
N GLU A 159 -2.51 -30.98 12.59
CA GLU A 159 -3.77 -31.40 13.19
C GLU A 159 -3.55 -32.41 14.34
N GLU A 160 -2.39 -32.36 15.02
CA GLU A 160 -2.00 -33.31 16.07
C GLU A 160 -1.50 -32.66 17.38
N ALA A 161 -1.59 -31.33 17.56
CA ALA A 161 -1.07 -30.69 18.78
C ALA A 161 -2.11 -30.05 19.73
N ILE A 162 -3.41 -30.06 19.40
CA ILE A 162 -4.46 -29.42 20.24
C ILE A 162 -5.34 -30.45 20.97
N ALA A 163 -5.20 -31.75 20.70
CA ALA A 163 -5.95 -32.78 21.42
C ALA A 163 -5.44 -33.00 22.87
N ASP A 164 -4.16 -32.77 23.16
CA ASP A 164 -3.57 -33.12 24.46
C ASP A 164 -3.65 -32.01 25.53
N ALA A 165 -4.00 -30.78 25.16
CA ALA A 165 -4.08 -29.67 26.13
C ALA A 165 -5.46 -29.52 26.80
N LYS A 166 -6.50 -30.24 26.33
CA LYS A 166 -7.86 -30.14 26.89
C LYS A 166 -8.20 -31.21 27.93
N ALA A 167 -7.28 -32.14 28.22
CA ALA A 167 -7.51 -33.24 29.16
C ALA A 167 -7.05 -32.95 30.60
N THR A 168 -6.46 -31.79 30.91
CA THR A 168 -5.90 -31.50 32.25
C THR A 168 -6.44 -30.22 32.88
N ALA A 169 -7.69 -29.86 32.62
CA ALA A 169 -8.33 -28.74 33.31
C ALA A 169 -9.84 -28.96 33.51
N ASP A 170 -10.19 -30.01 34.26
CA ASP A 170 -11.37 -29.96 35.15
C ASP A 170 -11.21 -31.03 36.25
N PRO A 171 -11.26 -30.69 37.55
CA PRO A 171 -11.65 -31.62 38.60
C PRO A 171 -13.17 -31.76 38.71
#